data_AF-A0A1Y2WHD7-F1
#
_entry.id   AF-A0A1Y2WHD7-F1
#
_cell.length_a   1.000
_cell.length_b   1.000
_cell.length_c   1.000
_cell.angle_alpha   90.00
_cell.angle_beta   90.00
_cell.angle_gamma   90.00
#
_symmetry.space_group_name_H-M   'P 1'
#
loop_
_entity.id
_entity.type
_entity.pdbx_description
1 polymer ?
#
loop_
_entity_poly.entity_id
_entity_poly.type
_entity_poly.pdbx_seq_one_letter_code
_entity_poly.pdbx_strand_id
1 'polypeptide(L)'
;MPTEAQIAGGHKANINNPNTSQEAKEHSKQVLETEFNGGDVAKAGDDENKNPGNVAGGLKATLKNPNVSDEAKQSAKDRLDGM
;
A
#
# COMPACT_ATOMS: atom_id res chain seq x y z
N MET A 1 -12.28 11.02 5.98
CA MET A 1 -11.13 11.46 6.79
C MET A 1 -9.92 10.67 6.31
N PRO A 2 -8.73 11.29 6.17
CA PRO A 2 -7.53 10.54 5.80
C PRO A 2 -7.21 9.52 6.88
N THR A 3 -6.69 8.36 6.46
CA THR A 3 -6.33 7.28 7.36
C THR A 3 -4.94 7.51 7.94
N GLU A 4 -4.63 6.86 9.06
CA GLU A 4 -3.32 6.97 9.70
C GLU A 4 -2.17 6.58 8.74
N ALA A 5 -2.40 5.59 7.87
CA ALA A 5 -1.46 5.23 6.80
C ALA A 5 -1.24 6.33 5.76
N GLN A 6 -2.30 7.07 5.40
CA GLN A 6 -2.20 8.18 4.46
C GLN A 6 -1.44 9.35 5.09
N ILE A 7 -1.68 9.63 6.38
CA ILE A 7 -1.02 10.71 7.11
C ILE A 7 0.48 10.41 7.30
N ALA A 8 0.82 9.20 7.78
CA ALA A 8 2.20 8.76 7.92
C ALA A 8 2.94 8.74 6.56
N GLY A 9 2.26 8.30 5.49
CA GLY A 9 2.79 8.35 4.13
C GLY A 9 3.14 9.77 3.69
N GLY A 10 2.29 10.75 4.01
CA GLY A 10 2.54 12.17 3.76
C GLY A 10 3.78 12.70 4.47
N HIS A 11 3.95 12.39 5.76
CA HIS A 11 5.15 12.79 6.51
C HIS A 11 6.41 12.14 5.95
N LYS A 12 6.35 10.88 5.54
CA LYS A 12 7.48 10.17 4.89
C LYS A 12 7.84 10.81 3.54
N ALA A 13 6.83 11.24 2.77
CA ALA A 13 7.06 11.99 1.53
C ALA A 13 7.72 13.35 1.80
N ASN A 14 7.29 14.06 2.85
CA ASN A 14 7.86 15.36 3.23
C ASN A 14 9.35 15.27 3.58
N ILE A 15 9.78 14.19 4.26
CA ILE A 15 11.18 13.93 4.60
C ILE A 15 12.06 13.76 3.34
N ASN A 16 11.54 13.05 2.34
CA ASN A 16 12.27 12.75 1.10
C ASN A 16 12.20 13.88 0.06
N ASN A 17 11.30 14.86 0.24
CA ASN A 17 11.17 15.97 -0.70
C ASN A 17 12.41 16.87 -0.62
N PRO A 18 13.13 17.12 -1.72
CA PRO A 18 14.30 18.01 -1.73
C PRO A 18 13.92 19.49 -1.56
N ASN A 19 12.66 19.87 -1.80
CA ASN A 19 12.18 21.25 -1.74
C ASN A 19 11.63 21.67 -0.36
N THR A 20 11.82 20.83 0.67
CA THR A 20 11.30 21.11 2.02
C THR A 20 12.44 21.51 2.96
N SER A 21 12.14 22.39 3.92
CA SER A 21 13.10 22.87 4.91
C SER A 21 13.52 21.74 5.86
N GLN A 22 14.73 21.85 6.42
CA GLN A 22 15.23 20.86 7.39
C GLN A 22 14.31 20.75 8.62
N GLU A 23 13.86 21.88 9.15
CA GLU A 23 12.94 21.93 10.29
C GLU A 23 11.62 21.18 10.00
N ALA A 24 11.07 21.31 8.79
CA ALA A 24 9.85 20.58 8.40
C ALA A 24 10.07 19.05 8.31
N LYS A 25 11.27 18.62 7.90
CA LYS A 25 11.66 17.20 7.85
C LYS A 25 11.83 16.64 9.25
N GLU A 26 12.49 17.37 10.15
CA GLU A 26 12.67 16.98 11.55
C GLU A 26 11.32 16.84 12.26
N HIS A 27 10.44 17.83 12.10
CA HIS A 27 9.08 17.76 12.64
C HIS A 27 8.31 16.54 12.09
N SER A 28 8.39 16.29 10.78
CA SER A 28 7.74 15.11 10.17
C SER A 28 8.29 13.79 10.69
N LYS A 29 9.60 13.74 11.00
CA LYS A 29 10.25 12.57 11.59
C LYS A 29 9.80 12.34 13.03
N GLN A 30 9.70 13.41 13.82
CA GLN A 30 9.25 13.35 15.21
C GLN A 30 7.78 12.91 15.32
N VAL A 31 6.90 13.43 14.45
CA VAL A 31 5.50 13.01 14.37
C VAL A 31 5.38 11.53 13.98
N LEU A 32 6.18 11.08 13.00
CA LEU A 32 6.21 9.67 12.61
C LEU A 32 6.64 8.75 13.77
N GLU A 33 7.64 9.16 14.53
CA GLU A 33 8.15 8.37 15.65
C GLU A 33 7.20 8.35 16.85
N THR A 34 6.58 9.49 17.16
CA THR A 34 5.69 9.64 18.33
C THR A 34 4.30 9.07 18.10
N GLU A 35 3.69 9.36 16.95
CA GLU A 35 2.27 9.08 16.70
C GLU A 35 2.05 7.88 15.76
N PHE A 36 3.02 7.57 14.89
CA PHE A 36 2.86 6.57 13.82
C PHE A 36 3.84 5.39 13.92
N ASN A 37 4.38 5.12 15.12
CA ASN A 37 5.27 3.99 15.39
C ASN A 37 6.48 3.91 14.41
N GLY A 38 7.07 5.06 14.11
CA GLY A 38 8.18 5.18 13.13
C GLY A 38 7.74 5.13 11.66
N GLY A 39 6.44 5.28 11.40
CA GLY A 39 5.84 5.10 10.08
C GLY A 39 5.50 3.65 9.75
N ASP A 40 5.50 2.77 10.75
CA ASP A 40 4.95 1.41 10.68
C ASP A 40 3.50 1.44 11.18
N VAL A 41 2.64 1.95 10.30
CA VAL A 41 1.19 2.08 10.54
C VAL A 41 0.46 0.99 9.81
N ALA A 42 -0.57 0.45 10.46
CA ALA A 42 -1.47 -0.51 9.84
C ALA A 42 -1.96 0.05 8.50
N LYS A 43 -1.69 -0.69 7.42
CA LYS A 43 -1.98 -0.25 6.06
C LYS A 43 -3.48 -0.03 5.94
N ALA A 44 -3.87 1.20 5.62
CA ALA A 44 -5.27 1.59 5.48
C ALA A 44 -5.94 1.07 4.20
N GLY A 45 -5.67 -0.18 3.84
CA GLY A 45 -6.21 -0.84 2.67
C GLY A 45 -6.31 -2.36 2.85
N ASP A 46 -6.16 -2.84 4.08
CA ASP A 46 -6.70 -4.14 4.47
C ASP A 46 -8.20 -4.00 4.77
N ASP A 47 -8.91 -3.26 3.91
CA ASP A 47 -10.35 -3.39 3.78
C ASP A 47 -10.63 -4.85 3.43
N GLU A 48 -11.17 -5.56 4.43
CA GLU A 48 -12.03 -6.74 4.34
C GLU A 48 -13.24 -6.53 3.39
N ASN A 49 -13.32 -5.38 2.71
CA ASN A 49 -14.39 -4.96 1.82
C ASN A 49 -13.92 -4.81 0.35
N LYS A 50 -12.88 -5.55 -0.06
CA LYS A 50 -12.60 -5.70 -1.49
C LYS A 50 -13.74 -6.52 -2.09
N ASN A 51 -14.46 -5.97 -3.06
CA ASN A 51 -15.52 -6.71 -3.75
C ASN A 51 -14.90 -8.00 -4.36
N PRO A 52 -15.34 -9.21 -3.96
CA PRO A 52 -14.73 -10.46 -4.40
C PRO A 52 -14.76 -10.62 -5.93
N GLY A 53 -15.78 -10.05 -6.59
CA GLY A 53 -15.86 -10.01 -8.05
C GLY A 53 -14.74 -9.19 -8.70
N ASN A 54 -14.32 -8.08 -8.09
CA ASN A 54 -13.20 -7.28 -8.59
C ASN A 54 -11.87 -8.01 -8.38
N VAL A 55 -11.71 -8.72 -7.27
CA VAL A 55 -10.49 -9.49 -7.01
C VAL A 55 -10.40 -10.66 -7.99
N ALA A 56 -11.47 -11.44 -8.14
CA ALA A 56 -11.54 -12.52 -9.12
C ALA A 56 -11.32 -12.03 -10.57
N GLY A 57 -11.85 -10.84 -10.90
CA GLY A 57 -11.61 -10.19 -12.19
C GLY A 57 -10.14 -9.86 -12.44
N GLY A 58 -9.46 -9.27 -11.45
CA GLY A 58 -8.02 -8.97 -11.52
C GLY A 58 -7.14 -10.22 -11.61
N LEU A 59 -7.49 -11.27 -10.87
CA LEU A 59 -6.80 -12.57 -10.95
C LEU A 59 -6.97 -13.20 -12.34
N LYS A 60 -8.19 -13.19 -12.91
CA LYS A 60 -8.43 -13.64 -14.30
C LYS A 60 -7.66 -12.81 -15.33
N ALA A 61 -7.56 -11.50 -15.14
CA ALA A 61 -6.77 -10.64 -16.01
C ALA A 61 -5.28 -11.02 -15.97
N THR A 62 -4.75 -11.35 -14.78
CA THR A 62 -3.38 -11.84 -14.61
C THR A 62 -3.17 -13.13 -15.39
N LEU A 63 -4.09 -14.10 -15.31
CA LEU A 63 -4.00 -15.36 -16.06
C LEU A 63 -3.96 -15.17 -17.58
N LYS A 64 -4.63 -14.15 -18.09
CA LYS A 64 -4.75 -13.90 -19.54
C LYS A 64 -3.69 -12.95 -20.09
N ASN A 65 -2.91 -12.30 -19.22
CA ASN A 65 -1.88 -11.37 -19.63
C ASN A 65 -0.63 -12.13 -20.10
N PRO A 66 -0.17 -11.94 -21.36
CA PRO A 66 1.06 -12.58 -21.84
C PRO A 66 2.34 -12.00 -21.21
N ASN A 67 2.27 -10.80 -20.63
CA ASN A 67 3.42 -10.11 -20.04
C ASN A 67 3.65 -10.44 -18.56
N VAL A 68 2.88 -11.35 -17.97
CA VAL A 68 3.12 -11.80 -16.60
C VAL A 68 3.85 -13.15 -16.58
N SER A 69 4.69 -13.34 -15.58
CA SER A 69 5.43 -14.58 -15.38
C SER A 69 4.51 -15.77 -15.08
N ASP A 70 4.95 -16.97 -15.39
CA ASP A 70 4.15 -18.18 -15.15
C ASP A 70 3.95 -18.45 -13.64
N GLU A 71 4.91 -18.07 -12.79
CA GLU A 71 4.76 -18.11 -11.33
C GLU A 71 3.63 -17.18 -10.84
N ALA A 72 3.55 -15.96 -11.41
CA ALA A 72 2.49 -15.02 -11.10
C ALA A 72 1.12 -15.53 -11.58
N LYS A 73 1.06 -16.18 -12.75
CA LYS A 73 -0.17 -16.83 -13.23
C LYS A 73 -0.58 -17.99 -12.32
N GLN A 74 0.35 -18.85 -11.93
CA GLN A 74 0.05 -19.98 -11.04
C GLN A 74 -0.48 -19.48 -9.70
N SER A 75 0.19 -18.51 -9.08
CA SER A 75 -0.28 -17.88 -7.85
C SER A 75 -1.66 -17.24 -8.00
N ALA A 76 -1.93 -16.57 -9.13
CA ALA A 76 -3.23 -15.99 -9.40
C ALA A 76 -4.33 -17.05 -9.58
N LYS A 77 -3.98 -18.22 -10.13
CA LYS A 77 -4.88 -19.38 -10.28
C LYS A 77 -5.24 -19.98 -8.93
N ASP A 78 -4.25 -20.29 -8.09
CA ASP A 78 -4.45 -20.82 -6.74
C ASP A 78 -5.33 -19.89 -5.89
N ARG A 79 -5.10 -18.57 -5.96
CA ARG A 79 -5.93 -17.59 -5.25
C ARG A 79 -7.34 -17.44 -5.82
N LEU A 80 -7.55 -17.77 -7.10
CA LEU A 80 -8.88 -17.76 -7.72
C LEU A 80 -9.67 -19.02 -7.37
N ASP A 81 -8.98 -20.15 -7.18
CA ASP A 81 -9.56 -21.43 -6.78
C ASP A 81 -9.97 -21.44 -5.29
N GLY A 82 -9.17 -20.78 -4.44
CA GLY A 82 -9.45 -20.61 -3.02
C GLY A 82 -10.37 -19.44 -2.64
N MET A 83 -11.01 -18.78 -3.61
CA MET A 83 -12.02 -17.73 -3.40
C MET A 83 -13.43 -18.30 -3.36
#